data_AF-A0A956IKC6-F1
#
_entry.id   AF-A0A956IKC6-F1
#
_cell.length_a   1.000
_cell.length_b   1.000
_cell.length_c   1.000
_cell.angle_alpha   90.00
_cell.angle_beta   90.00
_cell.angle_gamma   90.00
#
_symmetry.space_group_name_H-M   'P 1'
#
loop_
_entity.id
_entity.type
_entity.pdbx_description
1 polymer ?
#
loop_
_entity_poly.entity_id
_entity_poly.type
_entity_poly.pdbx_seq_one_letter_code
_entity_poly.pdbx_strand_id
1 'polypeptide(L)'
;MTTHTICATCGTQYAGGPPPNGCAICNDERQYVGWDGQRWTDHDTLRRQHSLRIEEDDGLLAFGMTPGFAIDQRALLVPSVGGSILWECLPLVTDDAVAAIQARGGVRAIAISHPHFYGAMVDWSEALGGVPILTHEADRHWVQRPSPAIEHWSGDRLALAPDVTLIRCGGHFEGSTALLSHRGKGALLSGDALQVGLDRRHVSFMYSYPNLIP
;
A
#
# COMPACT_ATOMS: atom_id res chain seq x y z
N MET A 1 -16.17 -11.05 14.97
CA MET A 1 -15.34 -10.51 13.87
C MET A 1 -14.56 -11.67 13.29
N THR A 2 -14.55 -11.81 11.97
CA THR A 2 -13.81 -12.88 11.31
C THR A 2 -12.32 -12.54 11.36
N THR A 3 -11.49 -13.39 11.97
CA THR A 3 -10.04 -13.17 11.97
C THR A 3 -9.51 -13.31 10.54
N HIS A 4 -8.76 -12.32 10.09
CA HIS A 4 -8.13 -12.30 8.77
C HIS A 4 -6.65 -12.63 8.91
N THR A 5 -6.19 -13.53 8.05
CA THR A 5 -4.78 -13.93 8.03
C THR A 5 -3.96 -12.91 7.27
N ILE A 6 -2.77 -12.58 7.78
CA ILE A 6 -1.80 -11.66 7.19
C ILE A 6 -0.51 -12.42 6.91
N CYS A 7 0.03 -12.29 5.69
CA CYS A 7 1.35 -12.84 5.37
C CYS A 7 2.44 -12.14 6.19
N ALA A 8 3.26 -12.89 6.92
CA ALA A 8 4.31 -12.29 7.75
C ALA A 8 5.47 -11.69 6.94
N THR A 9 5.61 -12.06 5.66
CA THR A 9 6.69 -11.57 4.79
C THR A 9 6.31 -10.31 4.03
N CYS A 10 5.14 -10.28 3.35
CA CYS A 10 4.71 -9.11 2.57
C CYS A 10 3.59 -8.29 3.24
N GLY A 11 3.02 -8.76 4.35
CA GLY A 11 1.97 -8.02 5.07
C GLY A 11 0.60 -7.99 4.40
N THR A 12 0.40 -8.66 3.26
CA THR A 12 -0.92 -8.73 2.61
C THR A 12 -1.91 -9.55 3.44
N GLN A 13 -3.09 -8.99 3.61
CA GLN A 13 -4.21 -9.61 4.30
C GLN A 13 -5.11 -10.40 3.34
N TYR A 14 -5.57 -11.57 3.82
CA TYR A 14 -6.42 -12.50 3.09
C TYR A 14 -7.86 -12.47 3.60
N ALA A 15 -8.80 -12.95 2.77
CA ALA A 15 -10.16 -13.23 3.21
C ALA A 15 -10.17 -14.17 4.44
N GLY A 16 -11.27 -14.13 5.19
CA GLY A 16 -11.41 -14.94 6.40
C GLY A 16 -11.39 -16.44 6.09
N GLY A 17 -10.87 -17.23 7.03
CA GLY A 17 -10.68 -18.67 6.86
C GLY A 17 -9.28 -19.12 7.28
N PRO A 18 -8.95 -20.41 7.10
CA PRO A 18 -7.60 -20.89 7.35
C PRO A 18 -6.61 -20.20 6.39
N PRO A 19 -5.35 -20.00 6.83
CA PRO A 19 -4.29 -19.52 5.94
C PRO A 19 -4.19 -20.37 4.67
N PRO A 20 -3.97 -19.76 3.49
CA PRO A 20 -3.73 -20.54 2.28
C PRO A 20 -2.38 -21.27 2.35
N ASN A 21 -2.18 -22.25 1.47
CA ASN A 21 -0.93 -23.04 1.42
C ASN A 21 0.32 -22.18 1.13
N GLY A 22 0.16 -21.02 0.52
CA GLY A 22 1.23 -20.06 0.26
C GLY A 22 0.65 -18.68 -0.02
N CYS A 23 1.43 -17.63 0.22
CA CYS A 23 1.02 -16.29 -0.14
C CYS A 23 1.19 -16.08 -1.65
N ALA A 24 0.10 -15.74 -2.35
CA ALA A 24 0.09 -15.50 -3.79
C ALA A 24 1.17 -14.49 -4.22
N ILE A 25 1.36 -13.44 -3.42
CA ILE A 25 2.37 -12.40 -3.69
C ILE A 25 3.78 -12.91 -3.39
N CYS A 26 4.01 -13.62 -2.29
CA CYS A 26 5.36 -14.12 -1.94
C CYS A 26 5.83 -15.27 -2.82
N ASN A 27 4.90 -16.01 -3.43
CA ASN A 27 5.20 -17.08 -4.38
C ASN A 27 5.47 -16.56 -5.80
N ASP A 28 5.17 -15.29 -6.07
CA ASP A 28 5.53 -14.64 -7.31
C ASP A 28 7.02 -14.26 -7.28
N GLU A 29 7.71 -14.38 -8.41
CA GLU A 29 9.14 -14.13 -8.54
C GLU A 29 9.56 -12.68 -8.25
N ARG A 30 8.60 -11.77 -8.11
CA ARG A 30 8.84 -10.38 -7.75
C ARG A 30 8.92 -10.13 -6.26
N GLN A 31 8.64 -11.17 -5.45
CA GLN A 31 8.80 -11.21 -4.02
C GLN A 31 9.45 -12.56 -3.64
N TYR A 32 9.42 -12.94 -2.37
CA TYR A 32 9.99 -14.18 -1.91
C TYR A 32 9.20 -14.79 -0.75
N VAL A 33 9.31 -16.11 -0.61
CA VAL A 33 9.03 -16.81 0.64
C VAL A 33 10.30 -16.75 1.49
N GLY A 34 10.16 -16.37 2.76
CA GLY A 34 11.31 -16.27 3.67
C GLY A 34 12.02 -17.62 3.85
N TRP A 35 13.29 -17.59 4.28
CA TRP A 35 14.11 -18.79 4.49
C TRP A 35 13.50 -19.81 5.46
N ASP A 36 12.71 -19.34 6.43
CA ASP A 36 11.97 -20.19 7.39
C ASP A 36 10.63 -20.71 6.83
N GLY A 37 10.38 -20.53 5.53
CA GLY A 37 9.12 -20.85 4.87
C GLY A 37 8.04 -19.79 5.03
N GLN A 38 6.84 -20.10 4.52
CA GLN A 38 5.68 -19.21 4.61
C GLN A 38 5.19 -19.13 6.06
N ARG A 39 5.13 -17.90 6.59
CA ARG A 39 4.57 -17.61 7.91
C ARG A 39 3.35 -16.70 7.81
N TRP A 40 2.49 -16.81 8.81
CA TRP A 40 1.21 -16.13 8.90
C TRP A 40 1.03 -15.51 10.28
N THR A 41 0.31 -14.40 10.34
CA THR A 41 -0.10 -13.70 11.56
C THR A 41 -1.51 -13.15 11.37
N ASP A 42 -2.00 -12.39 12.33
CA ASP A 42 -3.29 -11.68 12.26
C ASP A 42 -3.18 -10.28 12.87
N HIS A 43 -4.21 -9.46 12.66
CA HIS A 43 -4.23 -8.07 13.12
C HIS A 43 -4.09 -7.97 14.65
N ASP A 44 -4.77 -8.83 15.41
CA ASP A 44 -4.71 -8.83 16.88
C ASP A 44 -3.30 -9.11 17.39
N THR A 45 -2.58 -10.03 16.75
CA THR A 45 -1.18 -10.33 17.06
C THR A 45 -0.29 -9.16 16.72
N LEU A 46 -0.46 -8.56 15.54
CA LEU A 46 0.29 -7.36 15.17
C LEU A 46 0.07 -6.21 16.14
N ARG A 47 -1.18 -5.96 16.56
CA ARG A 47 -1.53 -4.89 17.51
C ARG A 47 -0.92 -5.08 18.90
N ARG A 48 -0.59 -6.31 19.30
CA ARG A 48 0.12 -6.59 20.57
C ARG A 48 1.63 -6.38 20.48
N GLN A 49 2.21 -6.46 19.29
CA GLN A 49 3.66 -6.51 19.07
C GLN A 49 4.22 -5.26 18.38
N HIS A 50 3.37 -4.52 17.67
CA HIS A 50 3.71 -3.37 16.86
C HIS A 50 2.75 -2.20 17.14
N SER A 51 3.23 -1.00 16.90
CA SER A 51 2.43 0.21 16.80
C SER A 51 2.70 0.94 15.49
N LEU A 52 1.89 1.95 15.17
CA LEU A 52 2.16 2.84 14.04
C LEU A 52 2.89 4.08 14.55
N ARG A 53 4.12 4.27 14.07
CA ARG A 53 4.82 5.56 14.17
C ARG A 53 4.14 6.54 13.21
N ILE A 54 3.85 7.72 13.72
CA ILE A 54 3.27 8.84 12.98
C ILE A 54 4.36 9.92 12.91
N GLU A 55 4.79 10.26 11.70
CA GLU A 55 5.92 11.18 11.49
C GLU A 55 5.68 12.12 10.30
N GLU A 56 6.55 13.12 10.15
CA GLU A 56 6.61 13.94 8.95
C GLU A 56 7.71 13.39 8.03
N ASP A 57 7.39 13.21 6.75
CA ASP A 57 8.35 12.87 5.69
C ASP A 57 8.16 13.79 4.49
N ASP A 58 9.17 14.61 4.20
CA ASP A 58 9.17 15.62 3.13
C ASP A 58 7.88 16.47 3.07
N GLY A 59 7.39 16.91 4.24
CA GLY A 59 6.17 17.72 4.38
C GLY A 59 4.85 16.93 4.31
N LEU A 60 4.89 15.60 4.24
CA LEU A 60 3.72 14.71 4.29
C LEU A 60 3.60 14.05 5.66
N LEU A 61 2.37 13.78 6.10
CA LEU A 61 2.15 12.91 7.26
C LEU A 61 2.37 11.46 6.82
N ALA A 62 3.29 10.78 7.47
CA ALA A 62 3.70 9.41 7.17
C ALA A 62 3.36 8.46 8.32
N PHE A 63 3.10 7.22 7.96
CA PHE A 63 2.82 6.13 8.88
C PHE A 63 3.76 4.96 8.56
N GLY A 64 4.40 4.40 9.58
CA GLY A 64 5.21 3.20 9.48
C GLY A 64 5.04 2.31 10.72
N MET A 65 5.32 1.02 10.61
CA MET A 65 5.24 0.11 11.76
C MET A 65 6.50 0.22 12.63
N THR A 66 6.34 0.13 13.96
CA THR A 66 7.46 0.05 14.90
C THR A 66 7.18 -0.99 16.00
N PRO A 67 8.06 -1.99 16.22
CA PRO A 67 9.19 -2.38 15.37
C PRO A 67 8.75 -2.63 13.90
N GLY A 68 9.71 -2.61 12.96
CA GLY A 68 9.40 -2.87 11.54
C GLY A 68 8.75 -4.24 11.33
N PHE A 69 7.92 -4.36 10.29
CA PHE A 69 7.21 -5.59 9.94
C PHE A 69 7.13 -5.76 8.43
N ALA A 70 7.13 -7.03 7.98
CA ALA A 70 7.08 -7.38 6.56
C ALA A 70 8.19 -6.65 5.76
N ILE A 71 7.83 -5.97 4.67
CA ILE A 71 8.74 -5.22 3.81
C ILE A 71 9.02 -3.78 4.30
N ASP A 72 8.67 -3.47 5.55
CA ASP A 72 8.83 -2.15 6.17
C ASP A 72 8.21 -1.00 5.34
N GLN A 73 7.04 -1.28 4.75
CA GLN A 73 6.32 -0.30 3.94
C GLN A 73 5.80 0.88 4.77
N ARG A 74 5.58 2.00 4.07
CA ARG A 74 5.09 3.24 4.66
C ARG A 74 3.83 3.69 3.91
N ALA A 75 2.88 4.27 4.65
CA ALA A 75 1.73 4.93 4.06
C ALA A 75 1.87 6.45 4.22
N LEU A 76 1.42 7.21 3.23
CA LEU A 76 1.57 8.67 3.18
C LEU A 76 0.20 9.34 2.99
N LEU A 77 -0.10 10.35 3.80
CA LEU A 77 -1.28 11.18 3.62
C LEU A 77 -0.97 12.32 2.64
N VAL A 78 -1.45 12.20 1.41
CA VAL A 78 -1.20 13.16 0.33
C VAL A 78 -2.33 14.18 0.26
N PRO A 79 -2.06 15.48 0.52
CA PRO A 79 -3.08 16.52 0.37
C PRO A 79 -3.53 16.65 -1.10
N SER A 80 -4.83 16.76 -1.33
CA SER A 80 -5.40 17.05 -2.65
C SER A 80 -6.62 17.97 -2.56
N VAL A 81 -7.00 18.58 -3.68
CA VAL A 81 -8.25 19.33 -3.78
C VAL A 81 -9.43 18.37 -3.59
N GLY A 82 -10.27 18.66 -2.58
CA GLY A 82 -11.45 17.85 -2.27
C GLY A 82 -11.21 16.70 -1.28
N GLY A 83 -10.06 16.67 -0.59
CA GLY A 83 -9.75 15.70 0.47
C GLY A 83 -8.44 14.96 0.23
N SER A 84 -7.77 14.51 1.29
CA SER A 84 -6.48 13.81 1.16
C SER A 84 -6.64 12.42 0.55
N ILE A 85 -5.57 11.90 -0.04
CA ILE A 85 -5.43 10.52 -0.49
C ILE A 85 -4.52 9.79 0.50
N LEU A 86 -4.92 8.62 0.98
CA LEU A 86 -3.98 7.72 1.64
C LEU A 86 -3.25 6.92 0.56
N TRP A 87 -1.95 7.19 0.39
CA TRP A 87 -1.09 6.47 -0.53
C TRP A 87 -0.49 5.26 0.20
N GLU A 88 -0.76 4.07 -0.32
CA GLU A 88 -0.48 2.75 0.28
C GLU A 88 -1.29 2.43 1.54
N CYS A 89 -1.20 1.19 2.00
CA CYS A 89 -1.76 0.74 3.28
C CYS A 89 -0.70 0.02 4.09
N LEU A 90 -0.90 -0.06 5.40
CA LEU A 90 -0.07 -0.88 6.29
C LEU A 90 -0.82 -2.18 6.66
N PRO A 91 -0.11 -3.23 7.09
CA PRO A 91 -0.73 -4.46 7.60
C PRO A 91 -1.47 -4.29 8.93
N LEU A 92 -1.27 -3.14 9.60
CA LEU A 92 -1.89 -2.79 10.88
C LEU A 92 -2.66 -1.47 10.74
N VAL A 93 -3.81 -1.41 11.40
CA VAL A 93 -4.63 -0.19 11.59
C VAL A 93 -4.69 0.09 13.09
N THR A 94 -4.45 1.35 13.50
CA THR A 94 -4.57 1.78 14.89
C THR A 94 -5.48 2.97 15.03
N ASP A 95 -6.14 3.08 16.20
CA ASP A 95 -7.07 4.18 16.49
C ASP A 95 -6.35 5.54 16.45
N ASP A 96 -5.09 5.60 16.90
CA ASP A 96 -4.27 6.82 16.85
C ASP A 96 -3.98 7.28 15.42
N ALA A 97 -3.70 6.35 14.49
CA ALA A 97 -3.46 6.70 13.10
C ALA A 97 -4.74 7.17 12.41
N VAL A 98 -5.86 6.50 12.67
CA VAL A 98 -7.18 6.94 12.20
C VAL A 98 -7.51 8.33 12.73
N ALA A 99 -7.30 8.58 14.02
CA ALA A 99 -7.54 9.89 14.64
C ALA A 99 -6.65 10.98 14.01
N ALA A 100 -5.38 10.69 13.74
CA ALA A 100 -4.47 11.63 13.09
C ALA A 100 -4.90 11.99 11.65
N ILE A 101 -5.43 11.01 10.90
CA ILE A 101 -6.00 11.23 9.57
C ILE A 101 -7.29 12.08 9.66
N GLN A 102 -8.19 11.73 10.58
CA GLN A 102 -9.46 12.46 10.76
C GLN A 102 -9.24 13.91 11.23
N ALA A 103 -8.25 14.15 12.09
CA ALA A 103 -7.86 15.50 12.51
C ALA A 103 -7.39 16.39 11.35
N ARG A 104 -7.05 15.79 10.20
CA ARG A 104 -6.66 16.48 8.96
C ARG A 104 -7.76 16.48 7.89
N GLY A 105 -8.99 16.18 8.27
CA GLY A 105 -10.16 16.19 7.39
C GLY A 105 -10.43 14.86 6.69
N GLY A 106 -9.81 13.77 7.14
CA GLY A 106 -10.04 12.44 6.59
C GLY A 106 -9.38 12.23 5.22
N VAL A 107 -9.83 11.18 4.52
CA VAL A 107 -9.41 10.87 3.15
C VAL A 107 -10.62 10.69 2.26
N ARG A 108 -10.46 11.00 0.99
CA ARG A 108 -11.49 10.74 -0.03
C ARG A 108 -11.34 9.37 -0.70
N ALA A 109 -10.14 8.80 -0.65
CA ALA A 109 -9.81 7.49 -1.19
C ALA A 109 -8.49 6.99 -0.62
N ILE A 110 -8.31 5.68 -0.67
CA ILE A 110 -7.03 4.99 -0.57
C ILE A 110 -6.58 4.70 -2.01
N ALA A 111 -5.33 4.96 -2.36
CA ALA A 111 -4.73 4.55 -3.63
C ALA A 111 -3.47 3.75 -3.34
N ILE A 112 -3.32 2.61 -4.01
CA ILE A 112 -2.24 1.65 -3.72
C ILE A 112 -1.46 1.40 -5.01
N SER A 113 -0.13 1.38 -4.92
CA SER A 113 0.74 1.28 -6.09
C SER A 113 0.61 -0.06 -6.82
N HIS A 114 0.74 -1.17 -6.09
CA HIS A 114 0.73 -2.54 -6.62
C HIS A 114 0.68 -3.58 -5.48
N PRO A 115 0.63 -4.90 -5.77
CA PRO A 115 0.32 -5.95 -4.80
C PRO A 115 1.17 -5.99 -3.52
N HIS A 116 2.44 -5.57 -3.58
CA HIS A 116 3.29 -5.52 -2.37
C HIS A 116 2.68 -4.66 -1.25
N PHE A 117 1.95 -3.62 -1.61
CA PHE A 117 1.44 -2.60 -0.69
C PHE A 117 -0.05 -2.79 -0.33
N TYR A 118 -0.68 -3.89 -0.77
CA TYR A 118 -2.11 -4.14 -0.50
C TYR A 118 -2.41 -4.23 1.01
N GLY A 119 -1.45 -4.69 1.82
CA GLY A 119 -1.52 -4.63 3.28
C GLY A 119 -2.86 -5.12 3.87
N ALA A 120 -3.39 -4.37 4.84
CA ALA A 120 -4.75 -4.51 5.36
C ALA A 120 -5.69 -3.45 4.78
N MET A 121 -5.65 -3.21 3.46
CA MET A 121 -6.40 -2.12 2.79
C MET A 121 -7.90 -2.09 3.10
N VAL A 122 -8.53 -3.25 3.31
CA VAL A 122 -9.96 -3.31 3.63
C VAL A 122 -10.22 -2.86 5.07
N ASP A 123 -9.38 -3.24 6.03
CA ASP A 123 -9.49 -2.73 7.41
C ASP A 123 -9.26 -1.21 7.45
N TRP A 124 -8.30 -0.70 6.67
CA TRP A 124 -8.07 0.75 6.54
C TRP A 124 -9.29 1.47 5.97
N SER A 125 -9.88 0.95 4.90
CA SER A 125 -11.11 1.50 4.32
C SER A 125 -12.25 1.52 5.34
N GLU A 126 -12.52 0.39 6.00
CA GLU A 126 -13.56 0.28 7.02
C GLU A 126 -13.35 1.27 8.18
N ALA A 127 -12.12 1.35 8.72
CA ALA A 127 -11.77 2.26 9.80
C ALA A 127 -11.85 3.74 9.42
N LEU A 128 -11.69 4.06 8.14
CA LEU A 128 -11.82 5.42 7.60
C LEU A 128 -13.22 5.73 7.08
N GLY A 129 -14.22 4.87 7.37
CA GLY A 129 -15.63 5.12 7.04
C GLY A 129 -16.09 4.48 5.71
N GLY A 130 -15.40 3.45 5.23
CA GLY A 130 -15.72 2.74 3.99
C GLY A 130 -15.30 3.49 2.73
N VAL A 131 -14.20 4.25 2.79
CA VAL A 131 -13.67 5.00 1.64
C VAL A 131 -13.21 4.06 0.51
N PRO A 132 -13.32 4.48 -0.76
CA PRO A 132 -12.91 3.64 -1.88
C PRO A 132 -11.41 3.35 -1.87
N ILE A 133 -11.05 2.14 -2.30
CA ILE A 133 -9.69 1.65 -2.47
C ILE A 133 -9.42 1.50 -3.96
N LEU A 134 -8.53 2.34 -4.49
CA LEU A 134 -8.16 2.35 -5.90
C LEU A 134 -6.96 1.45 -6.15
N THR A 135 -7.16 0.44 -7.01
CA THR A 135 -6.10 -0.42 -7.57
C THR A 135 -6.24 -0.46 -9.09
N HIS A 136 -5.16 -0.69 -9.82
CA HIS A 136 -5.26 -0.81 -11.28
C HIS A 136 -5.88 -2.16 -11.68
N GLU A 137 -6.70 -2.19 -12.73
CA GLU A 137 -7.43 -3.39 -13.16
C GLU A 137 -6.53 -4.59 -13.53
N ALA A 138 -5.34 -4.32 -14.06
CA ALA A 138 -4.36 -5.35 -14.41
C ALA A 138 -3.92 -6.16 -13.18
N ASP A 139 -3.96 -5.54 -12.00
CA ASP A 139 -3.56 -6.19 -10.75
C ASP A 139 -4.76 -6.75 -9.96
N ARG A 140 -5.97 -6.79 -10.55
CA ARG A 140 -7.19 -7.28 -9.90
C ARG A 140 -7.04 -8.69 -9.32
N HIS A 141 -6.37 -9.58 -10.04
CA HIS A 141 -6.23 -10.97 -9.64
C HIS A 141 -5.32 -11.16 -8.41
N TRP A 142 -4.53 -10.15 -8.04
CA TRP A 142 -3.70 -10.18 -6.83
C TRP A 142 -4.49 -9.87 -5.55
N VAL A 143 -5.75 -9.43 -5.65
CA VAL A 143 -6.57 -9.11 -4.47
C VAL A 143 -6.91 -10.39 -3.70
N GLN A 144 -6.42 -10.49 -2.46
CA GLN A 144 -6.59 -11.67 -1.61
C GLN A 144 -7.76 -11.55 -0.61
N ARG A 145 -8.19 -10.32 -0.31
CA ARG A 145 -9.42 -10.02 0.45
C ARG A 145 -10.35 -9.18 -0.42
N PRO A 146 -11.35 -9.78 -1.08
CA PRO A 146 -12.36 -9.03 -1.84
C PRO A 146 -13.16 -8.09 -0.92
N SER A 147 -13.53 -6.93 -1.43
CA SER A 147 -14.38 -5.95 -0.75
C SER A 147 -15.11 -5.08 -1.77
N PRO A 148 -16.37 -4.67 -1.51
CA PRO A 148 -17.08 -3.72 -2.38
C PRO A 148 -16.44 -2.32 -2.41
N ALA A 149 -15.57 -2.00 -1.45
CA ALA A 149 -14.82 -0.74 -1.46
C ALA A 149 -13.67 -0.73 -2.48
N ILE A 150 -13.29 -1.89 -3.04
CA ILE A 150 -12.21 -1.97 -4.03
C ILE A 150 -12.76 -1.58 -5.41
N GLU A 151 -12.24 -0.48 -5.92
CA GLU A 151 -12.54 0.03 -7.25
C GLU A 151 -11.31 -0.13 -8.14
N HIS A 152 -11.53 -0.73 -9.31
CA HIS A 152 -10.47 -0.91 -10.29
C HIS A 152 -10.53 0.21 -11.33
N TRP A 153 -9.45 0.96 -11.45
CA TRP A 153 -9.28 1.94 -12.52
C TRP A 153 -8.50 1.33 -13.68
N SER A 154 -8.67 1.91 -14.87
CA SER A 154 -8.14 1.37 -16.13
C SER A 154 -7.40 2.41 -16.96
N GLY A 155 -6.61 1.92 -17.93
CA GLY A 155 -5.81 2.75 -18.82
C GLY A 155 -4.52 3.26 -18.17
N ASP A 156 -3.84 4.18 -18.85
CA ASP A 156 -2.51 4.61 -18.39
C ASP A 156 -2.55 5.77 -17.38
N ARG A 157 -3.69 6.47 -17.26
CA ARG A 157 -3.83 7.64 -16.38
C ARG A 157 -5.25 7.76 -15.82
N LEU A 158 -5.35 8.09 -14.53
CA LEU A 158 -6.60 8.50 -13.88
C LEU A 158 -6.42 9.86 -13.21
N ALA A 159 -7.24 10.84 -13.59
CA ALA A 159 -7.33 12.12 -12.87
C ALA A 159 -8.15 11.93 -11.58
N LEU A 160 -7.48 11.64 -10.47
CA LEU A 160 -8.11 11.36 -9.19
C LEU A 160 -8.64 12.63 -8.50
N ALA A 161 -7.87 13.72 -8.61
CA ALA A 161 -8.24 15.05 -8.13
C ALA A 161 -7.71 16.12 -9.11
N PRO A 162 -8.17 17.38 -9.03
CA PRO A 162 -7.64 18.46 -9.86
C PRO A 162 -6.11 18.59 -9.81
N ASP A 163 -5.48 18.26 -8.68
CA ASP A 163 -4.04 18.32 -8.44
C ASP A 163 -3.37 16.95 -8.23
N VAL A 164 -4.08 15.84 -8.49
CA VAL A 164 -3.55 14.47 -8.34
C VAL A 164 -3.92 13.58 -9.52
N THR A 165 -2.92 12.93 -10.11
CA THR A 165 -3.09 11.95 -11.20
C THR A 165 -2.43 10.63 -10.82
N LEU A 166 -3.15 9.51 -10.99
CA LEU A 166 -2.52 8.18 -10.99
C LEU A 166 -1.99 7.87 -12.39
N ILE A 167 -0.80 7.30 -12.46
CA ILE A 167 -0.13 6.93 -13.71
C ILE A 167 0.23 5.45 -13.63
N ARG A 168 -0.15 4.67 -14.64
CA ARG A 168 0.27 3.28 -14.75
C ARG A 168 1.73 3.24 -15.19
N CYS A 169 2.59 2.74 -14.32
CA CYS A 169 4.01 2.53 -14.49
C CYS A 169 4.30 1.03 -14.53
N GLY A 170 3.64 0.31 -15.46
CA GLY A 170 3.78 -1.13 -15.59
C GLY A 170 5.23 -1.59 -15.73
N GLY A 171 5.51 -2.82 -15.32
CA GLY A 171 6.86 -3.41 -15.33
C GLY A 171 7.03 -4.33 -14.14
N HIS A 172 7.28 -3.74 -12.97
CA HIS A 172 7.29 -4.45 -11.68
C HIS A 172 5.99 -5.24 -11.49
N PHE A 173 4.83 -4.60 -11.53
CA PHE A 173 3.55 -5.25 -11.81
C PHE A 173 2.91 -4.64 -13.05
N GLU A 174 2.01 -5.36 -13.73
CA GLU A 174 1.35 -4.85 -14.94
C GLU A 174 0.50 -3.60 -14.64
N GLY A 175 -0.10 -3.57 -13.44
CA GLY A 175 -0.85 -2.46 -12.89
C GLY A 175 -0.07 -1.55 -11.95
N SER A 176 1.27 -1.67 -11.86
CA SER A 176 2.08 -0.79 -11.03
C SER A 176 1.73 0.67 -11.28
N THR A 177 1.53 1.41 -10.20
CA THR A 177 0.97 2.76 -10.22
C THR A 177 1.86 3.72 -9.48
N ALA A 178 2.07 4.90 -10.05
CA ALA A 178 2.62 6.05 -9.35
C ALA A 178 1.56 7.14 -9.17
N LEU A 179 1.60 7.85 -8.04
CA LEU A 179 0.79 9.04 -7.79
C LEU A 179 1.61 10.30 -8.10
N LEU A 180 1.13 11.10 -9.04
CA LEU A 180 1.67 12.40 -9.39
C LEU A 180 0.83 13.50 -8.72
N SER A 181 1.44 14.21 -7.77
CA SER A 181 0.91 15.44 -7.18
C SER A 181 1.43 16.64 -7.95
N HIS A 182 0.54 17.56 -8.32
CA HIS A 182 0.87 18.80 -9.03
C HIS A 182 1.05 20.00 -8.08
N ARG A 183 1.04 19.77 -6.76
CA ARG A 183 1.16 20.84 -5.75
C ARG A 183 2.62 21.29 -5.60
N GLY A 184 2.83 22.59 -5.39
CA GLY A 184 4.16 23.14 -5.18
C GLY A 184 5.09 22.89 -6.38
N LYS A 185 6.23 22.22 -6.16
CA LYS A 185 7.14 21.80 -7.24
C LYS A 185 6.71 20.50 -7.95
N GLY A 186 5.62 19.90 -7.50
CA GLY A 186 5.18 18.56 -7.86
C GLY A 186 5.94 17.48 -7.07
N ALA A 187 5.31 16.32 -6.94
CA ALA A 187 5.90 15.14 -6.33
C ALA A 187 5.41 13.86 -7.03
N LEU A 188 6.29 12.88 -7.17
CA LEU A 188 5.95 11.54 -7.67
C LEU A 188 6.14 10.54 -6.55
N LEU A 189 5.06 9.88 -6.15
CA LEU A 189 5.09 8.76 -5.20
C LEU A 189 5.00 7.48 -6.02
N SER A 190 6.10 6.75 -6.12
CA SER A 190 6.30 5.68 -7.10
C SER A 190 6.12 4.25 -6.58
N GLY A 191 5.82 4.07 -5.29
CA GLY A 191 5.98 2.77 -4.63
C GLY A 191 7.43 2.28 -4.77
N ASP A 192 7.62 0.96 -4.92
CA ASP A 192 8.92 0.37 -5.27
C ASP A 192 9.08 0.12 -6.79
N ALA A 193 8.13 0.50 -7.65
CA ALA A 193 8.24 0.25 -9.10
C ALA A 193 9.29 1.16 -9.78
N LEU A 194 9.53 2.35 -9.22
CA LEU A 194 10.61 3.25 -9.61
C LEU A 194 11.41 3.64 -8.37
N GLN A 195 12.73 3.54 -8.42
CA GLN A 195 13.60 4.02 -7.34
C GLN A 195 14.51 5.15 -7.79
N VAL A 196 14.56 6.22 -7.00
CA VAL A 196 15.52 7.31 -7.17
C VAL A 196 16.84 6.87 -6.55
N GLY A 197 17.91 6.86 -7.35
CA GLY A 197 19.25 6.54 -6.88
C GLY A 197 19.72 7.53 -5.81
N LEU A 198 20.60 7.08 -4.92
CA LEU A 198 21.14 7.92 -3.83
C LEU A 198 21.88 9.17 -4.33
N ASP A 199 22.35 9.18 -5.58
CA ASP A 199 22.93 10.35 -6.22
C ASP A 199 21.92 11.42 -6.63
N ARG A 200 20.61 11.10 -6.56
CA ARG A 200 19.47 11.95 -6.91
C ARG A 200 19.48 12.40 -8.37
N ARG A 201 20.17 11.65 -9.24
CA ARG A 201 20.33 11.94 -10.67
C ARG A 201 19.81 10.82 -11.55
N HIS A 202 19.77 9.59 -11.04
CA HIS A 202 19.28 8.43 -11.78
C HIS A 202 17.97 7.90 -11.18
N VAL A 203 17.17 7.30 -12.06
CA VAL A 203 15.98 6.52 -11.70
C VAL A 203 16.19 5.11 -12.25
N SER A 204 15.99 4.10 -11.42
CA SER A 204 16.03 2.70 -11.82
C SER A 204 14.62 2.12 -11.94
N PHE A 205 14.53 1.11 -12.79
CA PHE A 205 13.35 0.26 -12.97
C PHE A 205 13.86 -1.17 -12.87
N MET A 206 13.15 -2.00 -12.10
CA MET A 206 13.46 -3.41 -11.97
C MET A 206 12.16 -4.19 -12.07
N TYR A 207 12.22 -5.35 -12.70
CA TYR A 207 11.13 -6.31 -12.64
C TYR A 207 10.89 -6.80 -11.21
N SER A 208 11.95 -6.98 -10.41
CA SER A 208 11.86 -7.25 -8.97
C SER A 208 12.97 -6.58 -8.19
N TYR A 209 12.63 -5.61 -7.35
CA TYR A 209 13.55 -5.11 -6.33
C TYR A 209 13.85 -6.13 -5.21
N PRO A 210 12.85 -6.86 -4.67
CA PRO A 210 13.11 -7.86 -3.63
C PRO A 210 14.15 -8.92 -4.01
N ASN A 211 14.13 -9.40 -5.26
CA ASN A 211 15.03 -10.44 -5.76
C ASN A 211 16.13 -9.91 -6.70
N LEU A 212 16.20 -8.60 -6.92
CA LEU A 212 17.13 -7.95 -7.84
C LEU A 212 17.07 -8.50 -9.28
N ILE A 213 15.86 -8.72 -9.79
CA ILE A 213 15.61 -9.14 -11.18
C ILE A 213 15.46 -7.88 -12.05
N PRO A 214 16.31 -7.68 -13.06
CA PRO A 214 16.24 -6.53 -13.97
C PRO A 214 14.92 -6.42 -14.73
#